data_AF-A0A511WNS6-F1
#
_entry.id   AF-A0A511WNS6-F1
#
_cell.length_a   1.000
_cell.length_b   1.000
_cell.length_c   1.000
_cell.angle_alpha   90.00
_cell.angle_beta   90.00
_cell.angle_gamma   90.00
#
_symmetry.space_group_name_H-M   'P 1'
#
loop_
_entity.id
_entity.type
_entity.pdbx_description
1 polymer ?
#
loop_
_entity_poly.entity_id
_entity_poly.type
_entity_poly.pdbx_seq_one_letter_code
_entity_poly.pdbx_strand_id
1 'polypeptide(L)'
;MSKKKMWGLAFTISLLSILTIYGLAMDFEFLKYEVNEQNQLVMYEGLSGPNPIINSDVSKEQASLSVLGSYMSQFNRWFLAGILIAPFFIASYFLLFSEKWMGDHPKKKKYLSWTLCTNGVVIVVAVFIWVHYIEVLNKAFHNVLF
;
A
#
# COMPACT_ATOMS: atom_id res chain seq x y z
N MET A 1 -12.74 30.08 6.49
CA MET A 1 -12.74 28.77 5.78
C MET A 1 -13.67 27.81 6.53
N SER A 2 -14.38 26.88 5.88
CA SER A 2 -15.30 25.95 6.58
C SER A 2 -14.60 24.63 6.92
N LYS A 3 -15.13 23.87 7.90
CA LYS A 3 -14.62 22.54 8.27
C LYS A 3 -14.52 21.60 7.06
N LYS A 4 -15.54 21.61 6.19
CA LYS A 4 -15.57 20.84 4.94
C LYS A 4 -14.43 21.22 3.99
N LYS A 5 -14.20 22.53 3.79
CA LYS A 5 -13.09 23.02 2.94
C LYS A 5 -11.73 22.66 3.54
N MET A 6 -11.58 22.73 4.86
CA MET A 6 -10.34 22.37 5.54
C MET A 6 -10.03 20.87 5.42
N TRP A 7 -11.04 20.03 5.67
CA TRP A 7 -10.92 18.60 5.50
C TRP A 7 -10.57 18.24 4.05
N GLY A 8 -11.26 18.84 3.08
CA GLY A 8 -10.97 18.63 1.65
C GLY A 8 -9.55 19.03 1.27
N LEU A 9 -9.05 20.18 1.78
CA LEU A 9 -7.68 20.60 1.55
C LEU A 9 -6.67 19.61 2.15
N ALA A 10 -6.86 19.21 3.41
CA ALA A 10 -5.98 18.26 4.08
C ALA A 10 -5.98 16.89 3.37
N PHE A 11 -7.15 16.44 2.91
CA PHE A 11 -7.30 15.21 2.11
C PHE A 11 -6.52 15.32 0.79
N THR A 12 -6.73 16.40 0.02
CA THR A 12 -6.05 16.56 -1.26
C THR A 12 -4.53 16.66 -1.11
N ILE A 13 -4.05 17.43 -0.13
CA ILE A 13 -2.61 17.56 0.13
C ILE A 13 -2.02 16.19 0.50
N SER A 14 -2.62 15.48 1.46
CA SER A 14 -2.13 14.17 1.88
C SER A 14 -2.19 13.12 0.76
N LEU A 15 -3.26 13.10 -0.03
CA LEU A 15 -3.38 12.21 -1.18
C LEU A 15 -2.30 12.48 -2.22
N LEU A 16 -2.11 13.74 -2.62
CA LEU A 16 -1.09 14.10 -3.59
C LEU A 16 0.32 13.78 -3.06
N SER A 17 0.61 14.11 -1.80
CA SER A 17 1.92 13.80 -1.21
C SER A 17 2.22 12.30 -1.21
N ILE A 18 1.27 11.45 -0.80
CA ILE A 18 1.49 10.00 -0.77
C ILE A 18 1.59 9.43 -2.19
N LEU A 19 0.74 9.87 -3.12
CA LEU A 19 0.82 9.42 -4.52
C LEU A 19 2.13 9.86 -5.19
N THR A 20 2.61 11.07 -4.91
CA THR A 20 3.91 11.53 -5.42
C THR A 20 5.05 10.70 -4.86
N ILE A 21 5.04 10.40 -3.55
CA ILE A 21 6.06 9.51 -2.96
C ILE A 21 5.98 8.12 -3.60
N TYR A 22 4.78 7.56 -3.75
CA TYR A 22 4.59 6.23 -4.34
C TYR A 22 5.03 6.16 -5.81
N GLY A 23 4.67 7.15 -6.62
CA GLY A 23 5.09 7.23 -8.01
C GLY A 23 6.60 7.45 -8.18
N LEU A 24 7.19 8.39 -7.42
CA LEU A 24 8.61 8.72 -7.57
C LEU A 24 9.55 7.66 -7.00
N ALA A 25 9.14 6.98 -5.92
CA ALA A 25 10.01 6.07 -5.22
C ALA A 25 9.76 4.59 -5.57
N MET A 26 8.57 4.27 -6.10
CA MET A 26 8.15 2.88 -6.35
C MET A 26 7.47 2.68 -7.72
N ASP A 27 7.39 3.70 -8.58
CA ASP A 27 6.75 3.61 -9.91
C ASP A 27 5.34 2.97 -9.90
N PHE A 28 4.58 3.27 -8.84
CA PHE A 28 3.25 2.68 -8.59
C PHE A 28 3.21 1.16 -8.38
N GLU A 29 4.35 0.52 -8.16
CA GLU A 29 4.48 -0.91 -7.86
C GLU A 29 5.32 -1.12 -6.60
N PHE A 30 4.68 -1.53 -5.50
CA PHE A 30 5.42 -1.86 -4.28
C PHE A 30 6.24 -3.14 -4.46
N LEU A 31 5.68 -4.15 -5.14
CA LEU A 31 6.39 -5.36 -5.54
C LEU A 31 6.51 -5.39 -7.06
N LYS A 32 7.72 -5.61 -7.55
CA LYS A 32 7.99 -5.77 -8.98
C LYS A 32 9.00 -6.88 -9.18
N TYR A 33 8.90 -7.58 -10.30
CA TYR A 33 9.95 -8.48 -10.75
C TYR A 33 10.33 -8.21 -12.19
N GLU A 34 11.56 -8.57 -12.53
CA GLU A 34 12.11 -8.52 -13.89
C GLU A 34 12.91 -9.79 -14.16
N VAL A 35 13.06 -10.13 -15.44
CA VAL A 35 14.00 -11.17 -15.88
C VAL A 35 15.14 -10.46 -16.60
N ASN A 36 16.36 -10.61 -16.11
CA ASN A 36 17.54 -9.95 -16.70
C ASN A 36 18.00 -10.65 -17.99
N GLU A 37 19.03 -10.10 -18.63
CA GLU A 37 19.60 -10.64 -19.88
C GLU A 37 20.17 -12.06 -19.73
N GLN A 38 20.45 -12.50 -18.51
CA GLN A 38 20.95 -13.83 -18.17
C GLN A 38 19.82 -14.83 -17.84
N ASN A 39 18.55 -14.48 -18.13
CA ASN A 39 17.36 -15.25 -17.77
C ASN A 39 17.22 -15.50 -16.25
N GLN A 40 17.63 -14.54 -15.42
CA GLN A 40 17.52 -14.64 -13.96
C GLN A 40 16.41 -13.74 -13.44
N LEU A 41 15.69 -14.21 -12.43
CA LEU A 41 14.66 -13.45 -11.73
C LEU A 41 15.28 -12.40 -10.80
N VAL A 42 14.88 -11.14 -10.97
CA VAL A 42 15.24 -10.01 -10.11
C VAL A 42 13.97 -9.46 -9.45
N MET A 43 13.98 -9.36 -8.13
CA MET A 43 12.83 -8.91 -7.33
C MET A 43 13.11 -7.54 -6.74
N TYR A 44 12.09 -6.68 -6.71
CA TYR A 44 12.13 -5.34 -6.13
C TYR A 44 11.01 -5.20 -5.10
N GLU A 45 11.37 -4.72 -3.90
CA GLU A 45 10.43 -4.57 -2.77
C GLU A 45 10.53 -3.18 -2.14
N GLY A 46 9.51 -2.36 -2.39
CA GLY A 46 9.39 -1.02 -1.81
C GLY A 46 10.58 -0.12 -2.16
N LEU A 47 11.23 0.42 -1.13
CA LEU A 47 12.44 1.27 -1.26
C LEU A 47 13.74 0.47 -1.17
N SER A 48 13.64 -0.83 -0.91
CA SER A 48 14.80 -1.71 -0.95
C SER A 48 15.18 -1.84 -2.42
N GLY A 49 16.46 -1.65 -2.73
CA GLY A 49 16.98 -1.90 -4.08
C GLY A 49 16.69 -3.34 -4.53
N PRO A 50 17.04 -3.71 -5.77
CA PRO A 50 16.87 -5.07 -6.24
C PRO A 50 17.45 -6.05 -5.23
N ASN A 51 16.68 -7.07 -4.88
CA ASN A 51 17.15 -8.28 -4.22
C ASN A 51 17.35 -9.32 -5.34
N PRO A 52 18.50 -9.31 -6.03
CA PRO A 52 18.74 -10.26 -7.10
C PRO A 52 18.84 -11.65 -6.48
N ILE A 53 18.02 -12.60 -6.98
CA ILE A 53 18.09 -13.98 -6.53
C ILE A 53 18.87 -14.75 -7.58
N ILE A 54 20.18 -14.77 -7.33
CA ILE A 54 21.22 -15.14 -8.27
C ILE A 54 21.49 -16.65 -8.14
N ASN A 55 20.86 -17.49 -8.98
CA ASN A 55 21.49 -18.67 -9.60
C ASN A 55 20.58 -19.56 -10.46
N SER A 56 19.28 -19.28 -10.60
CA SER A 56 18.37 -20.14 -11.38
C SER A 56 18.04 -19.51 -12.74
N ASP A 57 18.32 -20.21 -13.84
CA ASP A 57 17.78 -19.90 -15.17
C ASP A 57 16.27 -20.16 -15.17
N VAL A 58 15.47 -19.11 -15.33
CA VAL A 58 14.00 -19.18 -15.34
C VAL A 58 13.40 -19.21 -16.74
N SER A 59 14.21 -19.46 -17.78
CA SER A 59 13.76 -19.49 -19.19
C SER A 59 12.73 -20.57 -19.51
N LYS A 60 12.46 -21.53 -18.61
CA LYS A 60 11.41 -22.55 -18.76
C LYS A 60 10.23 -22.35 -17.80
N GLU A 61 10.27 -21.32 -16.97
CA GLU A 61 9.35 -21.10 -15.86
C GLU A 61 8.28 -20.04 -16.18
N GLN A 62 7.94 -19.82 -17.46
CA GLN A 62 6.99 -18.76 -17.87
C GLN A 62 5.61 -18.90 -17.20
N ALA A 63 5.14 -20.13 -16.99
CA ALA A 63 3.87 -20.38 -16.31
C ALA A 63 3.95 -19.92 -14.84
N SER A 64 5.00 -20.31 -14.12
CA SER A 64 5.25 -19.93 -12.73
C SER A 64 5.47 -18.42 -12.58
N LEU A 65 6.20 -17.80 -13.50
CA LEU A 65 6.41 -16.34 -13.57
C LEU A 65 5.09 -15.58 -13.79
N SER A 66 4.22 -16.09 -14.67
CA SER A 66 2.91 -15.48 -14.90
C SER A 66 2.02 -15.52 -13.63
N VAL A 67 2.06 -16.64 -12.90
CA VAL A 67 1.35 -16.78 -11.63
C VAL A 67 1.91 -15.80 -10.58
N LEU A 68 3.23 -15.72 -10.45
CA LEU A 68 3.90 -14.75 -9.56
C LEU A 68 3.48 -13.31 -9.88
N GLY A 69 3.51 -12.93 -11.17
CA GLY A 69 3.12 -11.60 -11.62
C GLY A 69 1.65 -11.26 -11.35
N SER A 70 0.74 -12.24 -11.50
CA SER A 70 -0.66 -12.06 -11.15
C SER A 70 -0.85 -11.74 -9.66
N TYR A 71 -0.16 -12.48 -8.78
CA TYR A 71 -0.24 -12.24 -7.35
C TYR A 71 0.40 -10.90 -6.94
N MET A 72 1.52 -10.51 -7.54
CA MET A 72 2.14 -9.20 -7.30
C MET A 72 1.23 -8.06 -7.77
N SER A 73 0.64 -8.17 -8.96
CA SER A 73 -0.29 -7.17 -9.47
C SER A 73 -1.49 -7.00 -8.53
N GLN A 74 -2.05 -8.11 -8.04
CA GLN A 74 -3.15 -8.07 -7.07
C GLN A 74 -2.71 -7.43 -5.74
N PHE A 75 -1.53 -7.78 -5.23
CA PHE A 75 -0.98 -7.16 -4.04
C PHE A 75 -0.79 -5.65 -4.21
N ASN A 76 -0.18 -5.21 -5.32
CA ASN A 76 0.02 -3.79 -5.63
C ASN A 76 -1.31 -3.02 -5.72
N ARG A 77 -2.38 -3.64 -6.23
CA ARG A 77 -3.73 -3.03 -6.21
C ARG A 77 -4.25 -2.82 -4.78
N TRP A 78 -4.06 -3.80 -3.90
CA TRP A 78 -4.43 -3.64 -2.49
C TRP A 78 -3.56 -2.59 -1.78
N PHE A 79 -2.27 -2.56 -2.09
CA PHE A 79 -1.36 -1.54 -1.58
C PHE A 79 -1.79 -0.14 -2.02
N LEU A 80 -2.11 0.04 -3.31
CA LEU A 80 -2.66 1.27 -3.85
C LEU A 80 -3.99 1.64 -3.17
N ALA A 81 -4.89 0.69 -2.94
CA ALA A 81 -6.14 0.95 -2.21
C ALA A 81 -5.85 1.49 -0.80
N GLY A 82 -4.84 0.92 -0.10
CA GLY A 82 -4.36 1.44 1.18
C GLY A 82 -3.86 2.88 1.09
N ILE A 83 -3.05 3.20 0.07
CA ILE A 83 -2.58 4.56 -0.23
C ILE A 83 -3.74 5.54 -0.44
N LEU A 84 -4.79 5.12 -1.15
CA LEU A 84 -5.96 5.97 -1.42
C LEU A 84 -6.83 6.19 -0.17
N ILE A 85 -6.86 5.23 0.75
CA ILE A 85 -7.64 5.30 1.99
C ILE A 85 -6.92 6.13 3.07
N ALA A 86 -5.60 6.06 3.18
CA ALA A 86 -4.84 6.75 4.23
C ALA A 86 -5.10 8.28 4.33
N PRO A 87 -5.19 9.05 3.24
CA PRO A 87 -5.54 10.48 3.23
C PRO A 87 -6.85 10.80 3.94
N PHE A 88 -7.84 9.91 3.86
CA PHE A 88 -9.13 10.10 4.54
C PHE A 88 -8.94 10.16 6.06
N PHE A 89 -8.13 9.27 6.62
CA PHE A 89 -7.84 9.24 8.05
C PHE A 89 -6.97 10.43 8.46
N ILE A 90 -5.94 10.76 7.69
CA ILE A 90 -5.08 11.92 7.94
C ILE A 90 -5.92 13.20 8.03
N ALA A 91 -6.76 13.45 7.02
CA ALA A 91 -7.64 14.62 6.99
C ALA A 91 -8.65 14.64 8.14
N SER A 92 -9.19 13.48 8.50
CA SER A 92 -10.14 13.34 9.61
C SER A 92 -9.48 13.64 10.95
N TYR A 93 -8.31 13.07 11.23
CA TYR A 93 -7.56 13.36 12.46
C TYR A 93 -7.09 14.81 12.53
N PHE A 94 -6.61 15.37 11.41
CA PHE A 94 -6.23 16.79 11.34
C PHE A 94 -7.38 17.71 11.78
N LEU A 95 -8.60 17.45 11.30
CA LEU A 95 -9.77 18.23 11.69
C LEU A 95 -10.20 17.95 13.14
N LEU A 96 -10.20 16.68 13.56
CA LEU A 96 -10.65 16.25 14.88
C LEU A 96 -9.75 16.74 16.02
N PHE A 97 -8.44 16.82 15.78
CA PHE A 97 -7.48 17.32 16.76
C PHE A 97 -7.33 18.85 16.74
N SER A 98 -7.84 19.53 15.72
CA SER A 98 -7.78 20.99 15.67
C SER A 98 -8.71 21.63 16.70
N GLU A 99 -8.15 22.38 17.65
CA GLU A 99 -8.92 23.18 18.62
C GLU A 99 -9.80 24.23 17.94
N LYS A 100 -9.27 24.90 16.91
CA LYS A 100 -10.00 25.90 16.12
C LYS A 100 -11.30 25.35 15.51
N TRP A 101 -11.31 24.10 15.08
CA TRP A 101 -12.46 23.51 14.38
C TRP A 101 -13.32 22.61 15.26
N MET A 102 -12.74 21.95 16.26
CA MET A 102 -13.40 20.92 17.05
C MET A 102 -13.31 21.12 18.56
N GLY A 103 -12.62 22.15 19.07
CA GLY A 103 -12.42 22.52 20.49
C GLY A 103 -13.38 21.84 21.48
N ASP A 104 -14.48 22.50 21.79
CA ASP A 104 -15.55 22.01 22.68
C ASP A 104 -16.76 21.45 21.93
N HIS A 105 -16.56 20.98 20.69
CA HIS A 105 -17.68 20.47 19.90
C HIS A 105 -18.30 19.26 20.62
N PRO A 106 -19.62 19.26 20.91
CA PRO A 106 -20.25 18.26 21.78
C PRO A 106 -20.13 16.83 21.23
N LYS A 107 -19.94 16.68 19.91
CA LYS A 107 -19.78 15.38 19.24
C LYS A 107 -18.32 14.99 18.96
N LYS A 108 -17.32 15.75 19.40
CA LYS A 108 -15.89 15.48 19.13
C LYS A 108 -15.50 14.06 19.54
N LYS A 109 -15.80 13.66 20.77
CA LYS A 109 -15.51 12.32 21.31
C LYS A 109 -16.16 11.22 20.47
N LYS A 110 -17.41 11.42 20.07
CA LYS A 110 -18.16 10.47 19.23
C LYS A 110 -17.51 10.30 17.87
N TYR A 111 -17.16 11.39 17.20
CA TYR A 111 -16.50 11.33 15.89
C TYR A 111 -15.10 10.72 15.99
N LEU A 112 -14.33 11.07 17.03
CA LEU A 112 -13.03 10.47 17.26
C LEU A 112 -13.14 8.95 17.49
N SER A 113 -14.09 8.51 18.32
CA SER A 113 -14.34 7.09 18.54
C SER A 113 -14.71 6.37 17.25
N TRP A 114 -15.60 6.93 16.43
CA TRP A 114 -15.94 6.36 15.13
C TRP A 114 -14.75 6.27 14.19
N THR A 115 -13.96 7.35 14.07
CA THR A 115 -12.77 7.36 13.22
C THR A 115 -11.75 6.33 13.69
N LEU A 116 -11.54 6.18 15.00
CA LEU A 116 -10.64 5.17 15.57
C LEU A 116 -11.14 3.75 15.32
N CYS A 117 -12.43 3.47 15.52
CA CYS A 117 -13.03 2.17 15.25
C CYS A 117 -12.88 1.79 13.77
N THR A 118 -13.21 2.70 12.85
CA THR A 118 -13.06 2.47 11.41
C THR A 118 -11.59 2.28 11.02
N ASN A 119 -10.68 3.04 11.61
CA ASN A 119 -9.24 2.87 11.38
C ASN A 119 -8.76 1.49 11.85
N GLY A 120 -9.21 1.05 13.03
CA GLY A 120 -8.91 -0.28 13.56
C GLY A 120 -9.38 -1.39 12.61
N VAL A 121 -10.59 -1.29 12.06
CA VAL A 121 -11.10 -2.26 11.06
C VAL A 121 -10.23 -2.27 9.80
N VAL A 122 -9.87 -1.09 9.28
CA VAL A 122 -9.00 -0.98 8.10
C VAL A 122 -7.63 -1.60 8.35
N ILE A 123 -7.04 -1.38 9.54
CA ILE A 123 -5.75 -1.98 9.93
C ILE A 123 -5.87 -3.51 9.99
N VAL A 124 -6.92 -4.06 10.60
CA VAL A 124 -7.12 -5.52 10.67
C VAL A 124 -7.24 -6.12 9.26
N VAL A 125 -8.01 -5.48 8.38
CA VAL A 125 -8.15 -5.91 6.97
C VAL A 125 -6.80 -5.82 6.24
N ALA A 126 -6.06 -4.74 6.43
CA ALA A 126 -4.73 -4.56 5.83
C ALA A 126 -3.74 -5.64 6.28
N VAL A 127 -3.71 -5.96 7.57
CA VAL A 127 -2.86 -7.05 8.12
C VAL A 127 -3.27 -8.40 7.54
N PHE A 128 -4.57 -8.68 7.45
CA PHE A 128 -5.06 -9.93 6.87
C PHE A 128 -4.64 -10.09 5.40
N ILE A 129 -4.83 -9.04 4.59
CA ILE A 129 -4.40 -9.01 3.19
C ILE A 129 -2.89 -9.19 3.11
N TRP A 130 -2.13 -8.46 3.92
CA TRP A 130 -0.67 -8.53 3.93
C TRP A 130 -0.15 -9.94 4.20
N VAL A 131 -0.65 -10.59 5.25
CA VAL A 131 -0.28 -11.97 5.61
C VAL A 131 -0.64 -12.95 4.49
N HIS A 132 -1.88 -12.87 3.98
CA HIS A 132 -2.33 -13.77 2.91
C HIS A 132 -1.47 -13.66 1.66
N TYR A 133 -1.18 -12.43 1.21
CA TYR A 133 -0.40 -12.23 0.00
C TYR A 133 1.08 -12.59 0.19
N ILE A 134 1.68 -12.37 1.37
CA ILE A 134 3.04 -12.88 1.64
C ILE A 134 3.10 -14.40 1.47
N GLU A 135 2.13 -15.14 2.01
CA GLU A 135 2.12 -16.60 1.88
C GLU A 135 1.99 -17.04 0.42
N VAL A 136 1.08 -16.41 -0.34
CA VAL A 136 0.81 -16.76 -1.74
C VAL A 136 1.98 -16.37 -2.63
N LEU A 137 2.57 -15.19 -2.43
CA LEU A 137 3.75 -14.72 -3.15
C LEU A 137 4.96 -15.61 -2.87
N ASN A 138 5.20 -15.98 -1.61
CA ASN A 138 6.32 -16.84 -1.25
C ASN A 138 6.20 -18.24 -1.89
N LYS A 139 4.97 -18.80 -1.96
CA LYS A 139 4.73 -20.06 -2.67
C LYS A 139 4.95 -19.93 -4.17
N ALA A 140 4.40 -18.90 -4.79
CA ALA A 140 4.58 -18.65 -6.23
C ALA A 140 6.06 -18.41 -6.57
N PHE A 141 6.75 -17.68 -5.71
CA PHE A 141 8.18 -17.42 -5.79
C PHE A 141 9.00 -18.72 -5.69
N HIS A 142 8.67 -19.60 -4.73
CA HIS A 142 9.31 -20.91 -4.59
C HIS A 142 9.16 -21.76 -5.86
N ASN A 143 7.96 -21.81 -6.45
CA ASN A 143 7.68 -22.55 -7.68
C ASN A 143 8.39 -22.00 -8.92
N VAL A 144 8.91 -20.77 -8.88
CA VAL A 144 9.75 -20.23 -9.96
C VAL A 144 11.21 -20.68 -9.81
N LEU A 145 11.65 -21.00 -8.59
CA LEU A 145 13.06 -21.31 -8.31
C LEU A 145 13.38 -22.79 -8.14
N PHE A 146 12.39 -23.61 -7.78
CA PHE A 146 12.53 -25.01 -7.40
C PHE A 146 11.45 -25.87 -8.04
#